data_AF-A0A0M6ZV89-F1
#
_entry.id   AF-A0A0M6ZV89-F1
#
_cell.length_a   1.000
_cell.length_b   1.000
_cell.length_c   1.000
_cell.angle_alpha   90.00
_cell.angle_beta   90.00
_cell.angle_gamma   90.00
#
_symmetry.space_group_name_H-M   'P 1'
#
loop_
_entity.id
_entity.type
_entity.pdbx_description
1 polymer ?
#
loop_
_entity_poly.entity_id
_entity_poly.type
_entity_poly.pdbx_seq_one_letter_code
_entity_poly.pdbx_strand_id
1 'polypeptide(L)'
;MPLTNPQFRDNARIRDAAENAPPMRRGERNTEAVRILQNALIAVNAATMRRSIRPDGTLDGDYGGETVAGVARFQAMAGQAEEGRQGDGVAGRLTWRALDERAPHEPVPVSVTAAPNVTPRAETTETLGPGAIRPPTAAVLLREYRRFREVNGMPCGQDITNQCAIRMSVALMRSDIGFHFDRTRIRYTHSASNRRCGTGAAHNASASRLIDYLRGIWTFQRYSKAGSNAMTADQIQRAISGRPGIIYFEDCFERSDGSAGDHIDFWDGSRVMNDRLNYNGPGEREAGEGPSSDRWFRNIRRELLFLAISA
;
A
#
# COMPACT_ATOMS: atom_id res chain seq x y z
N MET A 1 -32.15 -6.07 11.13
CA MET A 1 -32.25 -7.30 10.31
C MET A 1 -31.39 -8.34 11.00
N PRO A 2 -31.86 -9.58 11.22
CA PRO A 2 -31.04 -10.57 11.91
C PRO A 2 -29.76 -10.85 11.12
N LEU A 3 -28.62 -10.87 11.82
CA LEU A 3 -27.33 -11.26 11.25
C LEU A 3 -27.38 -12.75 10.88
N THR A 4 -26.80 -13.10 9.74
CA THR A 4 -26.81 -14.46 9.20
C THR A 4 -25.49 -15.18 9.45
N ASN A 5 -24.38 -14.45 9.56
CA ASN A 5 -23.07 -14.99 9.86
C ASN A 5 -23.04 -15.53 11.30
N PRO A 6 -22.69 -16.82 11.51
CA PRO A 6 -22.71 -17.44 12.83
C PRO A 6 -21.80 -16.72 13.83
N GLN A 7 -20.64 -16.21 13.39
CA GLN A 7 -19.72 -15.46 14.25
C GLN A 7 -20.36 -14.20 14.84
N PHE A 8 -21.31 -13.58 14.12
CA PHE A 8 -21.93 -12.33 14.53
C PHE A 8 -23.26 -12.57 15.25
N ARG A 9 -24.10 -13.47 14.75
CA ARG A 9 -25.45 -13.72 15.28
C ARG A 9 -25.44 -14.39 16.65
N ASP A 10 -24.38 -15.13 16.96
CA ASP A 10 -24.25 -15.86 18.22
C ASP A 10 -23.68 -14.97 19.35
N ASN A 11 -23.24 -13.74 19.03
CA ASN A 11 -22.76 -12.76 20.00
C ASN A 11 -23.79 -11.66 20.28
N ALA A 12 -24.32 -11.63 21.50
CA ALA A 12 -25.37 -10.67 21.90
C ALA A 12 -24.97 -9.21 21.70
N ARG A 13 -23.73 -8.84 22.06
CA ARG A 13 -23.25 -7.45 21.93
C ARG A 13 -23.17 -7.00 20.48
N ILE A 14 -22.76 -7.89 19.57
CA ILE A 14 -22.72 -7.61 18.13
C ILE A 14 -24.13 -7.43 17.58
N ARG A 15 -25.10 -8.25 18.00
CA ARG A 15 -26.51 -8.06 17.63
C ARG A 15 -27.03 -6.69 18.06
N ASP A 16 -26.73 -6.28 19.29
CA ASP A 16 -27.10 -4.95 19.79
C ASP A 16 -26.47 -3.83 18.95
N ALA A 17 -25.17 -3.96 18.62
CA ALA A 17 -24.46 -2.99 17.78
C ALA A 17 -25.02 -2.92 16.35
N ALA A 18 -25.44 -4.06 15.79
CA ALA A 18 -26.09 -4.15 14.49
C ALA A 18 -27.47 -3.46 14.47
N GLU A 19 -28.06 -3.20 15.63
CA GLU A 19 -29.27 -2.40 15.79
C GLU A 19 -28.99 -0.99 16.36
N ASN A 20 -27.71 -0.57 16.41
CA ASN A 20 -27.26 0.70 16.99
C ASN A 20 -27.62 0.89 18.47
N ALA A 21 -27.63 -0.18 19.26
CA ALA A 21 -28.13 -0.19 20.64
C ALA A 21 -27.09 -0.56 21.73
N PRO A 22 -26.02 0.22 21.98
CA PRO A 22 -25.42 1.26 21.15
C PRO A 22 -24.46 0.65 20.10
N PRO A 23 -24.06 1.39 19.05
CA PRO A 23 -23.00 0.94 18.15
C PRO A 23 -21.67 0.74 18.89
N MET A 24 -20.82 -0.15 18.38
CA MET A 24 -19.47 -0.37 18.93
C MET A 24 -18.52 0.73 18.46
N ARG A 25 -17.71 1.25 19.38
CA ARG A 25 -16.78 2.37 19.12
C ARG A 25 -15.58 2.30 20.04
N ARG A 26 -14.65 3.25 19.91
CA ARG A 26 -13.47 3.34 20.77
C ARG A 26 -13.85 3.28 22.26
N GLY A 27 -13.17 2.41 23.00
CA GLY A 27 -13.46 2.15 24.42
C GLY A 27 -14.57 1.13 24.68
N GLU A 28 -14.98 0.36 23.66
CA GLU A 28 -15.87 -0.80 23.82
C GLU A 28 -15.31 -1.75 24.89
N ARG A 29 -16.17 -2.17 25.82
CA ARG A 29 -15.79 -2.98 26.99
C ARG A 29 -15.91 -4.47 26.73
N ASN A 30 -16.74 -4.86 25.76
CA ASN A 30 -16.91 -6.26 25.40
C ASN A 30 -15.74 -6.73 24.51
N THR A 31 -14.66 -7.19 25.14
CA THR A 31 -13.43 -7.60 24.43
C THR A 31 -13.67 -8.72 23.42
N GLU A 32 -14.61 -9.62 23.69
CA GLU A 32 -14.92 -10.73 22.79
C GLU A 32 -15.60 -10.26 21.50
N ALA A 33 -16.58 -9.37 21.60
CA ALA A 33 -17.20 -8.75 20.44
C ALA A 33 -16.17 -7.97 19.60
N VAL A 34 -15.19 -7.34 20.26
CA VAL A 34 -14.11 -6.63 19.58
C VAL A 34 -13.16 -7.60 18.86
N ARG A 35 -12.80 -8.75 19.45
CA ARG A 35 -11.98 -9.77 18.76
C ARG A 35 -12.65 -10.29 17.51
N ILE A 36 -13.96 -10.55 17.59
CA ILE A 36 -14.76 -10.98 16.42
C ILE A 36 -14.74 -9.88 15.34
N LEU A 37 -14.95 -8.62 15.72
CA LEU A 37 -14.85 -7.49 14.80
C LEU A 37 -13.45 -7.39 14.17
N GLN A 38 -12.40 -7.48 14.97
CA GLN A 38 -11.01 -7.43 14.51
C GLN A 38 -10.70 -8.59 13.54
N ASN A 39 -11.17 -9.81 13.81
CA ASN A 39 -11.03 -10.96 12.92
C ASN A 39 -11.78 -10.74 11.60
N ALA A 40 -13.02 -10.26 11.66
CA ALA A 40 -13.81 -9.94 10.47
C ALA A 40 -13.12 -8.87 9.60
N LEU A 41 -12.53 -7.85 10.22
CA LEU A 41 -11.75 -6.81 9.53
C LEU A 41 -10.48 -7.34 8.87
N ILE A 42 -9.83 -8.35 9.46
CA ILE A 42 -8.74 -9.11 8.80
C ILE A 42 -9.28 -9.85 7.58
N ALA A 43 -10.38 -10.59 7.76
CA ALA A 43 -10.95 -11.44 6.73
C ALA A 43 -11.37 -10.67 5.47
N VAL A 44 -11.92 -9.46 5.64
CA VAL A 44 -12.29 -8.57 4.53
C VAL A 44 -11.14 -7.65 4.08
N ASN A 45 -9.92 -7.89 4.57
CA ASN A 45 -8.70 -7.15 4.24
C ASN A 45 -8.75 -5.64 4.56
N ALA A 46 -9.64 -5.25 5.48
CA ALA A 46 -9.74 -3.89 5.98
C ALA A 46 -8.60 -3.56 6.96
N ALA A 47 -8.14 -4.52 7.75
CA ALA A 47 -7.04 -4.34 8.69
C ALA A 47 -6.12 -5.58 8.76
N THR A 48 -4.91 -5.40 9.29
CA THR A 48 -3.98 -6.51 9.59
C THR A 48 -3.89 -6.82 11.08
N MET A 49 -4.42 -5.94 11.93
CA MET A 49 -4.44 -6.03 13.40
C MET A 49 -3.10 -6.31 14.06
N ARG A 50 -1.98 -5.88 13.45
CA ARG A 50 -0.64 -6.23 13.94
C ARG A 50 -0.32 -5.67 15.32
N ARG A 51 -0.83 -4.48 15.65
CA ARG A 51 -0.66 -3.89 16.99
C ARG A 51 -1.66 -4.45 17.99
N SER A 52 -2.71 -5.09 17.47
CA SER A 52 -3.81 -5.67 18.21
C SER A 52 -3.73 -7.20 18.29
N ILE A 53 -2.55 -7.77 18.03
CA ILE A 53 -2.23 -9.18 18.23
C ILE A 53 -1.34 -9.29 19.46
N ARG A 54 -1.79 -10.10 20.42
CA ARG A 54 -1.06 -10.41 21.65
C ARG A 54 0.11 -11.36 21.37
N PRO A 55 1.09 -11.47 22.28
CA PRO A 55 2.22 -12.40 22.14
C PRO A 55 1.80 -13.87 21.96
N ASP A 56 0.65 -14.27 22.48
CA ASP A 56 0.07 -15.60 22.33
C ASP A 56 -0.64 -15.83 20.97
N GLY A 57 -0.62 -14.81 20.11
CA GLY A 57 -1.25 -14.82 18.78
C GLY A 57 -2.75 -14.61 18.75
N THR A 58 -3.36 -14.32 19.90
CA THR A 58 -4.76 -13.93 19.98
C THR A 58 -4.94 -12.44 19.70
N LEU A 59 -6.12 -12.04 19.24
CA LEU A 59 -6.47 -10.63 19.12
C LEU A 59 -6.68 -10.00 20.51
N ASP A 60 -6.27 -8.76 20.69
CA ASP A 60 -6.28 -8.11 21.99
C ASP A 60 -7.70 -7.86 22.53
N GLY A 61 -8.68 -7.69 21.63
CA GLY A 61 -10.05 -7.32 21.98
C GLY A 61 -10.19 -5.84 22.35
N ASP A 62 -9.22 -5.00 22.00
CA ASP A 62 -9.23 -3.58 22.29
C ASP A 62 -9.75 -2.80 21.09
N TYR A 63 -10.83 -2.05 21.28
CA TYR A 63 -11.33 -1.12 20.26
C TYR A 63 -10.48 0.16 20.29
N GLY A 64 -9.18 0.00 20.04
CA GLY A 64 -8.18 1.06 20.02
C GLY A 64 -8.07 1.73 18.65
N GLY A 65 -6.99 2.51 18.46
CA GLY A 65 -6.78 3.26 17.22
C GLY A 65 -6.68 2.38 15.97
N GLU A 66 -6.13 1.17 16.08
CA GLU A 66 -6.02 0.24 14.95
C GLU A 66 -7.40 -0.33 14.55
N THR A 67 -8.23 -0.69 15.51
CA THR A 67 -9.61 -1.15 15.28
C THR A 67 -10.48 -0.04 14.68
N VAL A 68 -10.39 1.20 15.21
CA VAL A 68 -11.09 2.37 14.65
C VAL A 68 -10.71 2.59 13.18
N ALA A 69 -9.41 2.58 12.86
CA ALA A 69 -8.93 2.75 11.50
C ALA A 69 -9.36 1.59 10.58
N GLY A 70 -9.38 0.36 11.10
CA GLY A 70 -9.88 -0.81 10.39
C GLY A 70 -11.35 -0.68 10.00
N VAL A 71 -12.19 -0.24 10.94
CA VAL A 71 -13.62 -0.01 10.68
C VAL A 71 -13.83 1.13 9.69
N ALA A 72 -13.16 2.26 9.87
CA ALA A 72 -13.24 3.40 8.96
C ALA A 72 -12.87 3.02 7.52
N ARG A 73 -11.83 2.19 7.37
CA ARG A 73 -11.41 1.66 6.07
C ARG A 73 -12.42 0.69 5.48
N PHE A 74 -12.97 -0.22 6.28
CA PHE A 74 -14.02 -1.13 5.81
C PHE A 74 -15.25 -0.37 5.32
N GLN A 75 -15.70 0.65 6.07
CA GLN A 75 -16.81 1.52 5.68
C GLN A 75 -16.56 2.21 4.34
N ALA A 76 -15.34 2.73 4.11
CA ALA A 76 -14.96 3.29 2.82
C ALA A 76 -14.99 2.22 1.70
N MET A 77 -14.46 1.01 1.95
CA MET A 77 -14.54 -0.12 1.01
C MET A 77 -15.98 -0.61 0.75
N ALA A 78 -16.88 -0.37 1.69
CA ALA A 78 -18.30 -0.72 1.61
C ALA A 78 -19.17 0.37 0.97
N GLY A 79 -18.58 1.52 0.58
CA GLY A 79 -19.33 2.66 0.04
C GLY A 79 -20.22 3.35 1.08
N GLN A 80 -19.89 3.21 2.37
CA GLN A 80 -20.63 3.79 3.50
C GLN A 80 -20.10 5.15 3.94
N ALA A 81 -19.00 5.61 3.34
CA ALA A 81 -18.49 6.95 3.51
C ALA A 81 -18.86 7.79 2.28
N GLU A 82 -19.21 9.06 2.50
CA GLU A 82 -19.32 10.03 1.40
C GLU A 82 -18.03 10.05 0.58
N GLU A 83 -18.16 10.28 -0.72
CA GLU A 83 -17.01 10.35 -1.63
C GLU A 83 -15.96 11.35 -1.10
N GLY A 84 -14.75 10.87 -0.84
CA GLY A 84 -13.67 11.68 -0.28
C GLY A 84 -13.61 11.77 1.26
N ARG A 85 -14.52 11.13 2.01
CA ARG A 85 -14.41 11.01 3.48
C ARG A 85 -13.96 9.61 3.90
N GLN A 86 -13.24 9.55 5.02
CA GLN A 86 -12.99 8.28 5.72
C GLN A 86 -14.28 7.87 6.46
N GLY A 87 -14.51 6.57 6.64
CA GLY A 87 -15.56 6.12 7.54
C GLY A 87 -15.34 6.63 8.97
N ASP A 88 -16.41 6.70 9.77
CA ASP A 88 -16.37 7.23 11.14
C ASP A 88 -15.66 6.31 12.15
N GLY A 89 -15.34 5.07 11.74
CA GLY A 89 -14.69 4.09 12.60
C GLY A 89 -15.60 3.52 13.70
N VAL A 90 -16.91 3.73 13.59
CA VAL A 90 -17.95 3.25 14.50
C VAL A 90 -18.70 2.07 13.87
N ALA A 91 -18.59 0.89 14.48
CA ALA A 91 -19.26 -0.32 14.01
C ALA A 91 -20.72 -0.36 14.48
N GLY A 92 -21.59 0.28 13.68
CA GLY A 92 -23.05 0.28 13.83
C GLY A 92 -23.78 -0.57 12.78
N ARG A 93 -25.10 -0.38 12.66
CA ARG A 93 -26.01 -1.15 11.79
C ARG A 93 -25.49 -1.37 10.37
N LEU A 94 -25.08 -0.31 9.69
CA LEU A 94 -24.61 -0.41 8.31
C LEU A 94 -23.31 -1.21 8.21
N THR A 95 -22.36 -0.95 9.11
CA THR A 95 -21.08 -1.66 9.15
C THR A 95 -21.29 -3.15 9.40
N TRP A 96 -22.11 -3.51 10.39
CA TRP A 96 -22.39 -4.91 10.70
C TRP A 96 -23.14 -5.63 9.59
N ARG A 97 -24.11 -4.98 8.94
CA ARG A 97 -24.77 -5.56 7.77
C ARG A 97 -23.78 -5.85 6.64
N ALA A 98 -22.91 -4.91 6.32
CA ALA A 98 -21.92 -5.12 5.26
C ALA A 98 -20.87 -6.17 5.64
N LEU A 99 -20.50 -6.28 6.92
CA LEU A 99 -19.63 -7.36 7.39
C LEU A 99 -20.34 -8.71 7.29
N ASP A 100 -21.62 -8.79 7.66
CA ASP A 100 -22.44 -10.01 7.57
C ASP A 100 -22.48 -10.55 6.13
N GLU A 101 -22.57 -9.67 5.14
CA GLU A 101 -22.62 -10.01 3.72
C GLU A 101 -21.25 -10.38 3.12
N ARG A 102 -20.13 -9.92 3.69
CA ARG A 102 -18.80 -9.97 3.04
C ARG A 102 -17.75 -10.78 3.79
N ALA A 103 -17.88 -10.92 5.10
CA ALA A 103 -16.95 -11.71 5.89
C ALA A 103 -17.26 -13.21 5.72
N PRO A 104 -16.24 -14.09 5.75
CA PRO A 104 -16.47 -15.53 5.75
C PRO A 104 -17.27 -15.95 6.99
N HIS A 105 -17.97 -17.08 6.88
CA HIS A 105 -18.76 -17.62 7.98
C HIS A 105 -17.90 -18.26 9.08
N GLU A 106 -16.63 -18.58 8.79
CA GLU A 106 -15.67 -19.11 9.76
C GLU A 106 -14.59 -18.08 10.10
N PRO A 107 -14.06 -18.08 11.34
CA PRO A 107 -12.96 -17.20 11.72
C PRO A 107 -11.75 -17.48 10.84
N VAL A 108 -11.11 -16.42 10.35
CA VAL A 108 -9.84 -16.60 9.64
C VAL A 108 -8.71 -16.82 10.66
N PRO A 109 -7.74 -17.69 10.37
CA PRO A 109 -6.57 -17.83 11.23
C PRO A 109 -5.91 -16.47 11.44
N VAL A 110 -5.77 -16.06 12.70
CA VAL A 110 -4.96 -14.90 13.05
C VAL A 110 -3.52 -15.33 12.92
N SER A 111 -3.01 -15.30 11.69
CA SER A 111 -1.62 -15.60 11.43
C SER A 111 -0.79 -14.45 11.99
N VAL A 112 -0.34 -14.60 13.23
CA VAL A 112 1.04 -14.24 13.52
C VAL A 112 1.85 -15.19 12.66
N THR A 113 2.15 -14.78 11.43
CA THR A 113 3.52 -15.02 11.03
C THR A 113 4.28 -14.23 12.09
N ALA A 114 4.71 -14.91 13.16
CA ALA A 114 5.91 -14.51 13.85
C ALA A 114 6.84 -14.28 12.68
N ALA A 115 7.10 -13.01 12.37
CA ALA A 115 8.10 -12.72 11.38
C ALA A 115 9.27 -13.64 11.79
N PRO A 116 9.85 -14.42 10.86
CA PRO A 116 11.15 -14.99 11.18
C PRO A 116 11.92 -13.81 11.76
N ASN A 117 12.50 -14.02 12.95
CA ASN A 117 13.23 -13.01 13.72
C ASN A 117 13.67 -11.90 12.80
N VAL A 118 13.39 -10.64 13.14
CA VAL A 118 14.07 -9.51 12.51
C VAL A 118 15.56 -9.71 12.75
N THR A 119 16.15 -10.54 11.90
CA THR A 119 17.41 -10.28 11.29
C THR A 119 17.01 -9.21 10.31
N PRO A 120 17.38 -7.94 10.53
CA PRO A 120 17.46 -7.04 9.42
C PRO A 120 18.45 -7.72 8.48
N ARG A 121 17.96 -8.44 7.47
CA ARG A 121 18.85 -8.87 6.40
C ARG A 121 19.14 -7.57 5.66
N ALA A 122 20.22 -6.95 6.12
CA ALA A 122 20.97 -5.94 5.42
C ALA A 122 21.11 -6.37 3.96
N GLU A 123 21.30 -5.38 3.08
CA GLU A 123 21.81 -5.54 1.71
C GLU A 123 22.22 -6.97 1.42
N THR A 124 21.38 -7.75 0.73
CA THR A 124 21.67 -9.15 0.46
C THR A 124 22.80 -9.21 -0.56
N THR A 125 24.03 -9.06 -0.10
CA THR A 125 25.25 -9.35 -0.86
C THR A 125 25.37 -10.86 -1.11
N GLU A 126 24.58 -11.69 -0.40
CA GLU A 126 24.65 -13.14 -0.44
C GLU A 126 23.27 -13.83 -0.54
N THR A 127 22.48 -13.58 -1.59
CA THR A 127 21.45 -14.58 -1.96
C THR A 127 21.59 -15.20 -3.34
N LEU A 128 22.54 -14.78 -4.17
CA LEU A 128 22.69 -15.41 -5.50
C LEU A 128 24.13 -15.72 -5.94
N GLY A 129 25.16 -15.32 -5.18
CA GLY A 129 26.51 -15.30 -5.75
C GLY A 129 26.58 -14.41 -7.00
N PRO A 130 27.67 -14.44 -7.77
CA PRO A 130 27.79 -13.63 -8.97
C PRO A 130 26.89 -14.19 -10.09
N GLY A 131 25.80 -13.49 -10.45
CA GLY A 131 24.95 -13.92 -11.57
C GLY A 131 23.57 -13.27 -11.68
N ALA A 132 23.56 -11.98 -12.03
CA ALA A 132 22.42 -11.16 -12.51
C ALA A 132 21.31 -10.76 -11.51
N ILE A 133 21.15 -9.43 -11.35
CA ILE A 133 19.99 -8.81 -10.73
C ILE A 133 18.75 -9.14 -11.58
N ARG A 134 17.80 -9.90 -11.03
CA ARG A 134 16.58 -10.30 -11.73
C ARG A 134 15.42 -9.30 -11.50
N PRO A 135 14.49 -9.12 -12.44
CA PRO A 135 13.27 -8.37 -12.15
C PRO A 135 12.46 -9.02 -11.02
N PRO A 136 11.79 -8.25 -10.14
CA PRO A 136 10.87 -8.79 -9.15
C PRO A 136 9.60 -9.32 -9.83
N THR A 137 8.82 -10.18 -9.15
CA THR A 137 7.47 -10.54 -9.61
C THR A 137 6.43 -9.56 -9.06
N ALA A 138 5.27 -9.48 -9.70
CA ALA A 138 4.15 -8.63 -9.27
C ALA A 138 3.64 -9.05 -7.90
N ALA A 139 3.52 -10.36 -7.63
CA ALA A 139 3.18 -10.87 -6.31
C ALA A 139 4.13 -10.39 -5.21
N VAL A 140 5.44 -10.36 -5.48
CA VAL A 140 6.47 -9.90 -4.55
C VAL A 140 6.37 -8.38 -4.31
N LEU A 141 6.30 -7.57 -5.37
CA LEU A 141 6.14 -6.12 -5.21
C LEU A 141 4.84 -5.76 -4.51
N LEU A 142 3.73 -6.39 -4.86
CA LEU A 142 2.44 -6.18 -4.22
C LEU A 142 2.50 -6.47 -2.72
N ARG A 143 3.17 -7.57 -2.34
CA ARG A 143 3.39 -7.93 -0.93
C ARG A 143 4.17 -6.85 -0.20
N GLU A 144 5.29 -6.37 -0.75
CA GLU A 144 6.10 -5.34 -0.10
C GLU A 144 5.36 -3.99 -0.03
N TYR A 145 4.65 -3.59 -1.09
CA TYR A 145 3.85 -2.38 -1.10
C TYR A 145 2.74 -2.39 -0.04
N ARG A 146 2.08 -3.54 0.16
CA ARG A 146 1.08 -3.70 1.22
C ARG A 146 1.66 -3.55 2.63
N ARG A 147 2.95 -3.85 2.84
CA ARG A 147 3.62 -3.65 4.15
C ARG A 147 3.78 -2.18 4.50
N PHE A 148 3.83 -1.28 3.52
CA PHE A 148 3.89 0.16 3.81
C PHE A 148 2.64 0.70 4.51
N ARG A 149 1.54 -0.08 4.57
CA ARG A 149 0.38 0.26 5.40
C ARG A 149 0.74 0.42 6.88
N GLU A 150 1.74 -0.31 7.36
CA GLU A 150 2.21 -0.29 8.75
C GLU A 150 2.84 1.07 9.14
N VAL A 151 3.27 1.82 8.14
CA VAL A 151 3.97 3.09 8.25
C VAL A 151 3.23 4.19 7.48
N ASN A 152 1.93 4.02 7.26
CA ASN A 152 1.06 4.98 6.53
C ASN A 152 1.60 5.40 5.15
N GLY A 153 2.23 4.47 4.43
CA GLY A 153 2.85 4.76 3.14
C GLY A 153 4.18 5.54 3.23
N MET A 154 4.67 5.82 4.44
CA MET A 154 5.87 6.61 4.72
C MET A 154 6.95 5.76 5.43
N PRO A 155 7.60 4.83 4.71
CA PRO A 155 8.60 3.95 5.30
C PRO A 155 9.87 4.65 5.80
N CYS A 156 10.20 5.84 5.32
CA CYS A 156 11.30 6.64 5.83
C CYS A 156 10.79 7.68 6.83
N GLY A 157 11.37 7.70 8.03
CA GLY A 157 11.04 8.66 9.09
C GLY A 157 11.68 10.05 8.93
N GLN A 158 12.37 10.33 7.82
CA GLN A 158 12.85 11.69 7.53
C GLN A 158 11.72 12.55 6.93
N ASP A 159 11.88 13.87 7.03
CA ASP A 159 10.93 14.86 6.51
C ASP A 159 10.96 14.92 4.98
N ILE A 160 10.39 13.90 4.36
CA ILE A 160 10.28 13.72 2.92
C ILE A 160 8.80 13.52 2.60
N THR A 161 8.19 14.55 2.02
CA THR A 161 6.76 14.64 1.75
C THR A 161 6.28 13.64 0.69
N ASN A 162 7.10 13.37 -0.34
CA ASN A 162 6.83 12.34 -1.34
C ASN A 162 7.82 11.17 -1.22
N GLN A 163 7.31 10.00 -0.84
CA GLN A 163 8.12 8.80 -0.62
C GLN A 163 7.97 7.74 -1.73
N CYS A 164 7.51 8.09 -2.93
CA CYS A 164 7.32 7.15 -4.05
C CYS A 164 8.60 6.34 -4.35
N ALA A 165 9.73 7.03 -4.52
CA ALA A 165 11.03 6.41 -4.76
C ALA A 165 11.54 5.59 -3.56
N ILE A 166 11.20 6.02 -2.34
CA ILE A 166 11.56 5.29 -1.11
C ILE A 166 10.80 3.97 -1.06
N ARG A 167 9.48 4.00 -1.31
CA ARG A 167 8.64 2.80 -1.37
C ARG A 167 9.16 1.81 -2.40
N MET A 168 9.45 2.27 -3.61
CA MET A 168 10.03 1.42 -4.65
C MET A 168 11.40 0.86 -4.24
N SER A 169 12.31 1.71 -3.75
CA SER A 169 13.64 1.28 -3.30
C SER A 169 13.56 0.20 -2.21
N VAL A 170 12.76 0.42 -1.17
CA VAL A 170 12.60 -0.52 -0.05
C VAL A 170 11.95 -1.81 -0.52
N ALA A 171 10.96 -1.75 -1.43
CA ALA A 171 10.34 -2.93 -2.00
C ALA A 171 11.34 -3.79 -2.79
N LEU A 172 12.15 -3.17 -3.65
CA LEU A 172 13.18 -3.86 -4.43
C LEU A 172 14.26 -4.49 -3.53
N MET A 173 14.74 -3.75 -2.53
CA MET A 173 15.71 -4.27 -1.54
C MET A 173 15.19 -5.46 -0.75
N ARG A 174 13.87 -5.60 -0.59
CA ARG A 174 13.21 -6.70 0.15
C ARG A 174 12.71 -7.83 -0.75
N SER A 175 12.95 -7.77 -2.05
CA SER A 175 12.37 -8.70 -3.04
C SER A 175 13.21 -9.97 -3.29
N ASP A 176 14.38 -10.11 -2.66
CA ASP A 176 15.32 -11.23 -2.86
C ASP A 176 15.65 -11.48 -4.34
N ILE A 177 16.00 -10.39 -5.02
CA ILE A 177 16.30 -10.34 -6.45
C ILE A 177 17.77 -10.02 -6.77
N GLY A 178 18.63 -10.03 -5.74
CA GLY A 178 20.03 -9.59 -5.84
C GLY A 178 20.21 -8.07 -6.00
N PHE A 179 19.13 -7.29 -5.95
CA PHE A 179 19.16 -5.83 -6.06
C PHE A 179 19.87 -5.21 -4.84
N HIS A 180 20.84 -4.36 -5.14
CA HIS A 180 21.54 -3.53 -4.16
C HIS A 180 21.92 -2.19 -4.82
N PHE A 181 22.08 -1.16 -3.99
CA PHE A 181 22.56 0.13 -4.47
C PHE A 181 24.09 0.14 -4.51
N ASP A 182 24.67 0.28 -5.70
CA ASP A 182 26.03 0.75 -5.86
C ASP A 182 26.05 2.27 -5.60
N ARG A 183 26.44 2.62 -4.38
CA ARG A 183 26.45 4.01 -3.90
C ARG A 183 27.47 4.89 -4.64
N THR A 184 28.39 4.30 -5.41
CA THR A 184 29.27 5.07 -6.30
C THR A 184 28.54 5.57 -7.55
N ARG A 185 27.47 4.87 -7.96
CA ARG A 185 26.67 5.17 -9.16
C ARG A 185 25.37 5.92 -8.86
N ILE A 186 24.91 5.92 -7.61
CA ILE A 186 23.71 6.66 -7.19
C ILE A 186 23.92 7.40 -5.85
N ARG A 187 24.04 8.72 -5.97
CA ARG A 187 24.26 9.64 -4.84
C ARG A 187 23.01 9.80 -3.97
N TYR A 188 23.24 10.27 -2.74
CA TYR A 188 22.21 10.55 -1.71
C TYR A 188 21.35 9.34 -1.33
N THR A 189 21.90 8.14 -1.48
CA THR A 189 21.27 6.91 -1.02
C THR A 189 21.43 6.79 0.48
N HIS A 190 20.30 6.69 1.19
CA HIS A 190 20.28 6.44 2.61
C HIS A 190 20.70 5.00 2.89
N SER A 191 21.60 4.82 3.85
CA SER A 191 22.04 3.49 4.32
C SER A 191 20.90 2.73 4.99
N ALA A 192 20.90 1.40 4.89
CA ALA A 192 20.02 0.54 5.68
C ALA A 192 20.19 0.73 7.20
N SER A 193 21.41 1.09 7.64
CA SER A 193 21.75 1.35 9.04
C SER A 193 21.40 2.77 9.53
N ASN A 194 20.82 3.63 8.67
CA ASN A 194 20.46 4.98 9.06
C ASN A 194 19.24 4.97 10.01
N ARG A 195 19.49 5.14 11.31
CA ARG A 195 18.44 5.16 12.34
C ARG A 195 17.41 6.27 12.16
N ARG A 196 17.76 7.38 11.50
CA ARG A 196 16.80 8.46 11.19
C ARG A 196 15.76 8.04 10.15
N CYS A 197 16.09 7.06 9.31
CA CYS A 197 15.16 6.54 8.31
C CYS A 197 14.24 5.47 8.88
N GLY A 198 14.77 4.54 9.68
CA GLY A 198 13.98 3.45 10.26
C GLY A 198 13.49 2.38 9.26
N THR A 199 13.91 2.44 7.99
CA THR A 199 13.47 1.51 6.93
C THR A 199 14.07 0.11 7.05
N GLY A 200 15.24 -0.01 7.71
CA GLY A 200 16.04 -1.25 7.71
C GLY A 200 16.55 -1.67 6.32
N ALA A 201 16.42 -0.80 5.31
CA ALA A 201 16.80 -1.06 3.93
C ALA A 201 17.35 0.21 3.27
N ALA A 202 18.40 0.07 2.46
CA ALA A 202 18.96 1.18 1.71
C ALA A 202 17.90 1.74 0.73
N HIS A 203 17.84 3.05 0.56
CA HIS A 203 16.82 3.66 -0.30
C HIS A 203 17.24 5.01 -0.84
N ASN A 204 16.64 5.38 -1.96
CA ASN A 204 16.77 6.70 -2.56
C ASN A 204 15.42 7.44 -2.53
N ALA A 205 15.46 8.75 -2.28
CA ALA A 205 14.26 9.58 -2.17
C ALA A 205 13.85 10.28 -3.47
N SER A 206 14.64 10.21 -4.54
CA SER A 206 14.32 10.86 -5.82
C SER A 206 13.91 9.83 -6.86
N ALA A 207 12.72 10.03 -7.45
CA ALA A 207 12.20 9.16 -8.49
C ALA A 207 13.06 9.21 -9.76
N SER A 208 13.48 10.39 -10.22
CA SER A 208 14.42 10.57 -11.34
C SER A 208 15.76 9.86 -11.11
N ARG A 209 16.40 10.09 -9.96
CA ARG A 209 17.67 9.40 -9.64
C ARG A 209 17.51 7.89 -9.55
N LEU A 210 16.40 7.42 -9.02
CA LEU A 210 16.12 5.99 -8.93
C LEU A 210 15.89 5.38 -10.31
N ILE A 211 15.07 5.98 -11.17
CA ILE A 211 14.79 5.43 -12.50
C ILE A 211 16.05 5.41 -13.38
N ASP A 212 16.90 6.44 -13.31
CA ASP A 212 18.18 6.47 -14.04
C ASP A 212 19.10 5.32 -13.62
N TYR A 213 19.15 5.02 -12.32
CA TYR A 213 19.90 3.88 -11.81
C TYR A 213 19.29 2.54 -12.27
N LEU A 214 17.97 2.38 -12.19
CA LEU A 214 17.28 1.15 -12.61
C LEU A 214 17.40 0.87 -14.11
N ARG A 215 17.44 1.89 -14.95
CA ARG A 215 17.69 1.75 -16.40
C ARG A 215 19.09 1.25 -16.74
N GLY A 216 20.04 1.42 -15.83
CA GLY A 216 21.37 0.80 -15.93
C GLY A 216 21.39 -0.69 -15.59
N ILE A 217 20.28 -1.24 -15.08
CA ILE A 217 20.12 -2.64 -14.65
C ILE A 217 19.12 -3.38 -15.55
N TRP A 218 17.98 -2.76 -15.84
CA TRP A 218 16.90 -3.34 -16.64
C TRP A 218 16.50 -2.45 -17.81
N THR A 219 15.99 -3.05 -18.87
CA THR A 219 15.48 -2.33 -20.03
C THR A 219 14.03 -1.92 -19.82
N PHE A 220 13.79 -0.61 -19.72
CA PHE A 220 12.44 -0.03 -19.65
C PHE A 220 11.95 0.31 -21.05
N GLN A 221 10.69 -0.03 -21.33
CA GLN A 221 9.99 0.45 -22.50
C GLN A 221 9.65 1.93 -22.32
N ARG A 222 9.97 2.75 -23.33
CA ARG A 222 9.72 4.19 -23.31
C ARG A 222 8.46 4.53 -24.11
N TYR A 223 7.64 5.39 -23.52
CA TYR A 223 6.46 6.00 -24.12
C TYR A 223 6.60 7.53 -24.01
N SER A 224 6.13 8.26 -25.02
CA SER A 224 6.25 9.73 -25.07
C SER A 224 4.94 10.33 -25.56
N LYS A 225 4.59 11.50 -25.05
CA LYS A 225 3.49 12.34 -25.59
C LYS A 225 3.98 13.42 -26.56
N ALA A 226 5.29 13.46 -26.83
CA ALA A 226 5.92 14.42 -27.72
C ALA A 226 6.81 13.74 -28.77
N GLY A 227 6.97 14.41 -29.92
CA GLY A 227 7.81 13.94 -31.04
C GLY A 227 7.08 13.05 -32.04
N SER A 228 7.84 12.48 -32.98
CA SER A 228 7.31 11.69 -34.11
C SER A 228 6.64 10.37 -33.70
N ASN A 229 6.97 9.84 -32.52
CA ASN A 229 6.38 8.62 -31.95
C ASN A 229 5.45 8.92 -30.77
N ALA A 230 4.84 10.11 -30.74
CA ALA A 230 3.94 10.52 -29.67
C ALA A 230 2.70 9.62 -29.61
N MET A 231 2.29 9.26 -28.40
CA MET A 231 1.08 8.51 -28.09
C MET A 231 0.19 9.33 -27.17
N THR A 232 -1.13 9.17 -27.28
CA THR A 232 -2.08 9.77 -26.32
C THR A 232 -2.04 9.05 -24.97
N ALA A 233 -2.53 9.70 -23.92
CA ALA A 233 -2.63 9.10 -22.58
C ALA A 233 -3.33 7.73 -22.62
N ASP A 234 -4.47 7.66 -23.31
CA ASP A 234 -5.24 6.43 -23.46
C ASP A 234 -4.50 5.34 -24.25
N GLN A 235 -3.75 5.72 -25.30
CA GLN A 235 -2.94 4.78 -26.06
C GLN A 235 -1.84 4.17 -25.19
N ILE A 236 -1.17 4.98 -24.36
CA ILE A 236 -0.14 4.51 -23.44
C ILE A 236 -0.74 3.60 -22.37
N GLN A 237 -1.85 4.02 -21.74
CA GLN A 237 -2.52 3.24 -20.71
C GLN A 237 -3.00 1.88 -21.24
N ARG A 238 -3.60 1.85 -22.45
CA ARG A 238 -3.99 0.59 -23.11
C ARG A 238 -2.80 -0.32 -23.40
N ALA A 239 -1.65 0.22 -23.80
CA ALA A 239 -0.47 -0.57 -24.14
C ALA A 239 0.13 -1.34 -22.95
N ILE A 240 -0.13 -0.88 -21.73
CA ILE A 240 0.38 -1.50 -20.49
C ILE A 240 -0.72 -2.10 -19.61
N SER A 241 -1.99 -1.99 -20.01
CA SER A 241 -3.11 -2.55 -19.26
C SER A 241 -3.01 -4.08 -19.21
N GLY A 242 -3.38 -4.66 -18.06
CA GLY A 242 -3.28 -6.11 -17.79
C GLY A 242 -1.85 -6.62 -17.57
N ARG A 243 -0.83 -5.77 -17.71
CA ARG A 243 0.58 -6.15 -17.54
C ARG A 243 1.11 -5.49 -16.26
N PRO A 244 1.36 -6.23 -15.17
CA PRO A 244 1.97 -5.63 -14.00
C PRO A 244 3.41 -5.20 -14.30
N GLY A 245 3.89 -4.17 -13.60
CA GLY A 245 5.22 -3.64 -13.85
C GLY A 245 5.64 -2.50 -12.95
N ILE A 246 6.90 -2.10 -13.09
CA ILE A 246 7.43 -0.86 -12.51
C ILE A 246 7.17 0.25 -13.52
N ILE A 247 6.55 1.34 -13.07
CA ILE A 247 6.15 2.47 -13.91
C ILE A 247 6.76 3.76 -13.39
N TYR A 248 7.23 4.61 -14.29
CA TYR A 248 7.76 5.93 -14.00
C TYR A 248 7.09 6.97 -14.89
N PHE A 249 6.73 8.12 -14.31
CA PHE A 249 6.10 9.25 -14.96
C PHE A 249 6.99 10.50 -14.75
N GLU A 250 7.48 11.08 -15.83
CA GLU A 250 8.26 12.32 -15.82
C GLU A 250 7.34 13.55 -15.74
N ASP A 251 7.67 14.50 -14.86
CA ASP A 251 6.99 15.80 -14.73
C ASP A 251 5.44 15.68 -14.63
N CYS A 252 4.96 14.74 -13.83
CA CYS A 252 3.55 14.32 -13.80
C CYS A 252 2.68 14.99 -12.73
N PHE A 253 3.27 15.84 -11.89
CA PHE A 253 2.55 16.71 -10.96
C PHE A 253 3.33 18.00 -10.71
N GLU A 254 2.66 19.02 -10.19
CA GLU A 254 3.27 20.31 -9.84
C GLU A 254 3.50 20.41 -8.32
N ARG A 255 4.64 20.95 -7.92
CA ARG A 255 4.99 21.23 -6.54
C ARG A 255 4.58 22.65 -6.15
N SER A 256 4.54 22.92 -4.85
CA SER A 256 4.19 24.24 -4.30
C SER A 256 5.12 25.38 -4.74
N ASP A 257 6.33 25.06 -5.20
CA ASP A 257 7.31 26.01 -5.72
C ASP A 257 7.21 26.22 -7.25
N GLY A 258 6.18 25.64 -7.90
CA GLY A 258 5.99 25.69 -9.35
C GLY A 258 6.87 24.73 -10.15
N SER A 259 7.73 23.94 -9.49
CA SER A 259 8.50 22.89 -10.17
C SER A 259 7.63 21.67 -10.47
N ALA A 260 7.93 20.94 -11.54
CA ALA A 260 7.29 19.66 -11.84
C ALA A 260 8.00 18.50 -11.12
N GLY A 261 7.25 17.47 -10.75
CA GLY A 261 7.72 16.31 -10.03
C GLY A 261 7.50 14.99 -10.76
N ASP A 262 8.49 14.10 -10.62
CA ASP A 262 8.45 12.74 -11.14
C ASP A 262 7.77 11.79 -10.16
N HIS A 263 7.18 10.72 -10.69
CA HIS A 263 6.62 9.62 -9.90
C HIS A 263 7.17 8.28 -10.36
N ILE A 264 7.48 7.39 -9.41
CA ILE A 264 7.81 5.99 -9.68
C ILE A 264 6.98 5.09 -8.79
N ASP A 265 6.39 4.04 -9.36
CA ASP A 265 5.49 3.18 -8.62
C ASP A 265 5.40 1.76 -9.16
N PHE A 266 4.73 0.90 -8.40
CA PHE A 266 4.26 -0.40 -8.87
C PHE A 266 2.88 -0.26 -9.51
N TRP A 267 2.75 -0.73 -10.75
CA TRP A 267 1.52 -0.85 -11.53
C TRP A 267 1.03 -2.30 -11.52
N ASP A 268 -0.21 -2.54 -11.07
CA ASP A 268 -0.77 -3.91 -11.02
C ASP A 268 -1.39 -4.40 -12.33
N GLY A 269 -1.22 -3.67 -13.43
CA GLY A 269 -1.95 -3.89 -14.68
C GLY A 269 -3.20 -3.02 -14.82
N SER A 270 -3.65 -2.36 -13.75
CA SER A 270 -4.85 -1.53 -13.76
C SER A 270 -4.66 -0.18 -13.07
N ARG A 271 -3.90 -0.12 -11.97
CA ARG A 271 -3.66 1.08 -11.17
C ARG A 271 -2.26 1.09 -10.61
N VAL A 272 -1.77 2.30 -10.36
CA VAL A 272 -0.55 2.48 -9.56
C VAL A 272 -0.88 2.25 -8.08
N MET A 273 0.06 1.69 -7.32
CA MET A 273 -0.16 1.37 -5.91
C MET A 273 -0.44 2.59 -5.05
N ASN A 274 0.08 3.76 -5.42
CA ASN A 274 -0.24 5.02 -4.77
C ASN A 274 -1.75 5.25 -4.69
N ASP A 275 -2.46 4.98 -5.79
CA ASP A 275 -3.92 5.13 -5.87
C ASP A 275 -4.63 3.96 -5.24
N ARG A 276 -4.15 2.74 -5.50
CA ARG A 276 -4.76 1.51 -4.99
C ARG A 276 -4.72 1.45 -3.46
N LEU A 277 -3.66 1.96 -2.85
CA LEU A 277 -3.40 1.90 -1.41
C LEU A 277 -3.56 3.26 -0.71
N ASN A 278 -3.88 4.32 -1.47
CA ASN A 278 -4.05 5.69 -1.00
C ASN A 278 -2.80 6.25 -0.28
N TYR A 279 -1.64 6.16 -0.94
CA TYR A 279 -0.36 6.72 -0.47
C TYR A 279 0.01 8.05 -1.14
N ASN A 280 -0.97 8.69 -1.77
CA ASN A 280 -0.80 9.95 -2.47
C ASN A 280 -0.27 11.03 -1.53
N GLY A 281 0.87 11.60 -1.88
CA GLY A 281 1.48 12.74 -1.23
C GLY A 281 0.91 14.08 -1.71
N PRO A 282 1.38 15.19 -1.13
CA PRO A 282 0.98 16.54 -1.53
C PRO A 282 1.25 16.80 -3.02
N GLY A 283 0.28 17.40 -3.72
CA GLY A 283 0.37 17.73 -5.15
C GLY A 283 0.11 16.56 -6.11
N GLU A 284 0.04 15.31 -5.62
CA GLU A 284 -0.20 14.14 -6.47
C GLU A 284 -1.67 13.93 -6.85
N ARG A 285 -2.59 14.74 -6.32
CA ARG A 285 -4.03 14.71 -6.62
C ARG A 285 -4.60 16.11 -6.67
N GLU A 286 -5.48 16.37 -7.63
CA GLU A 286 -6.32 17.56 -7.62
C GLU A 286 -7.48 17.41 -6.62
N ALA A 287 -8.00 18.54 -6.16
CA ALA A 287 -9.16 18.55 -5.26
C ALA A 287 -10.38 17.95 -5.98
N GLY A 288 -10.97 16.91 -5.39
CA GLY A 288 -12.15 16.21 -5.95
C GLY A 288 -11.81 15.07 -6.91
N GLU A 289 -10.54 14.83 -7.23
CA GLU A 289 -10.16 13.73 -8.11
C GLU A 289 -10.17 12.39 -7.34
N GLY A 290 -10.99 11.43 -7.78
CA GLY A 290 -11.10 10.09 -7.19
C GLY A 290 -9.81 9.25 -7.29
N PRO A 291 -9.78 8.00 -6.76
CA PRO A 291 -8.59 7.14 -6.75
C PRO A 291 -8.33 6.47 -8.12
N SER A 292 -8.33 7.25 -9.20
CA SER A 292 -8.04 6.79 -10.57
C SER A 292 -6.60 7.09 -10.96
N SER A 293 -5.96 6.14 -11.64
CA SER A 293 -4.62 6.32 -12.18
C SER A 293 -4.58 7.04 -13.53
N ASP A 294 -5.73 7.35 -14.13
CA ASP A 294 -5.80 8.01 -15.45
C ASP A 294 -5.07 9.36 -15.44
N ARG A 295 -5.08 10.05 -14.29
CA ARG A 295 -4.44 11.35 -14.11
C ARG A 295 -2.94 11.31 -14.37
N TRP A 296 -2.27 10.22 -13.99
CA TRP A 296 -0.83 10.09 -14.21
C TRP A 296 -0.52 10.10 -15.70
N PHE A 297 -1.31 9.38 -16.50
CA PHE A 297 -1.18 9.35 -17.97
C PHE A 297 -1.56 10.67 -18.63
N ARG A 298 -2.59 11.36 -18.11
CA ARG A 298 -2.95 12.70 -18.58
C ARG A 298 -1.84 13.72 -18.28
N ASN A 299 -1.24 13.65 -17.11
CA ASN A 299 -0.37 14.71 -16.60
C ASN A 299 1.10 14.54 -16.99
N ILE A 300 1.54 13.38 -17.52
CA ILE A 300 2.91 13.30 -18.04
C ILE A 300 3.15 14.37 -19.10
N ARG A 301 4.23 15.13 -18.94
CA ARG A 301 4.64 16.17 -19.90
C ARG A 301 5.62 15.66 -20.94
N ARG A 302 6.43 14.66 -20.59
CA ARG A 302 7.53 14.19 -21.45
C ARG A 302 7.47 12.69 -21.64
N GLU A 303 8.01 11.93 -20.71
CA GLU A 303 8.21 10.49 -20.87
C GLU A 303 7.51 9.66 -19.79
N LEU A 304 7.13 8.45 -20.20
CA LEU A 304 6.74 7.37 -19.31
C LEU A 304 7.64 6.18 -19.58
N LEU A 305 8.16 5.57 -18.51
CA LEU A 305 9.01 4.39 -18.60
C LEU A 305 8.32 3.23 -17.90
N PHE A 306 8.30 2.07 -18.55
CA PHE A 306 7.60 0.90 -18.06
C PHE A 306 8.46 -0.36 -18.18
N LEU A 307 8.63 -1.07 -17.07
CA LEU A 307 9.23 -2.40 -17.02
C LEU A 307 8.13 -3.40 -16.68
N ALA A 308 7.70 -4.19 -17.66
CA ALA A 308 6.79 -5.31 -17.41
C ALA A 308 7.50 -6.37 -16.56
N ILE A 309 6.78 -6.91 -15.58
CA ILE A 309 7.28 -7.99 -14.72
C ILE A 309 6.33 -9.19 -14.76
N SER A 310 6.81 -10.36 -14.36
CA SER A 310 5.96 -11.55 -14.25
C SER A 310 4.90 -11.36 -13.18
N ALA A 311 3.69 -11.88 -13.45
CA ALA A 311 2.60 -11.91 -12.47
C ALA A 311 2.98 -12.69 -11.20
#